data_AF-A0A2S6RCC2-F1
#
_entry.id   AF-A0A2S6RCC2-F1
#
_cell.length_a   1.000
_cell.length_b   1.000
_cell.length_c   1.000
_cell.angle_alpha   90.00
_cell.angle_beta   90.00
_cell.angle_gamma   90.00
#
_symmetry.space_group_name_H-M   'P 1'
#
loop_
_entity.id
_entity.type
_entity.pdbx_description
1 polymer ?
#
loop_
_entity_poly.entity_id
_entity_poly.type
_entity_poly.pdbx_seq_one_letter_code
_entity_poly.pdbx_strand_id
1 'polypeptide(L)'
;MKFLICIIVNIFIFSAVSKNCSKEDYDTAEFWNNYYDPEEVYKVGIKIQDALKNKDIEKLYNFIDENSNAPRKEKVLEVGFENVFEGKMIESVTSLKPSCSPVGWRGFMLGNGGVWFNGETLKITSIWHNEIEELPQDFPKWVHNKLTISPRCFSVLWVSGDNYEEYEEQYKIENKTDFRNNVGKYFINLIPIEEINTSWGEKISLAKNIVECNKNSKNLLIKNDYVELITENEWGKTFLYYKTLKKVSKNNCSNLAPYLKGTCNSSYLVNVSENSGGTYTSSDYYIYGLFTLNDSAEYLIPLKKFKSDTEGRNYIDNFEGK
;
A
#
# COMPACT_ATOMS: atom_id res chain seq x y z
N MET A 1 46.99 42.77 55.80
CA MET A 1 46.56 43.36 54.50
C MET A 1 47.50 42.87 53.41
N LYS A 2 47.09 41.88 52.61
CA LYS A 2 47.48 41.70 51.19
C LYS A 2 46.72 40.49 50.66
N PHE A 3 45.85 40.78 49.71
CA PHE A 3 44.86 39.89 49.13
C PHE A 3 45.50 38.81 48.26
N LEU A 4 44.92 37.63 48.38
CA LEU A 4 45.01 36.47 47.49
C LEU A 4 44.29 36.82 46.18
N ILE A 5 44.94 36.67 45.02
CA ILE A 5 44.24 36.54 43.73
C ILE A 5 44.96 35.46 42.91
N CYS A 6 44.44 34.24 42.96
CA CYS A 6 44.66 33.21 41.95
C CYS A 6 43.59 33.40 40.88
N ILE A 7 43.99 33.78 39.66
CA ILE A 7 43.12 33.75 38.49
C ILE A 7 43.19 32.34 37.91
N ILE A 8 42.11 31.56 38.10
CA ILE A 8 41.84 30.35 37.33
C ILE A 8 41.03 30.79 36.12
N VAL A 9 41.66 30.82 34.94
CA VAL A 9 40.96 31.00 33.67
C VAL A 9 40.35 29.65 33.29
N ASN A 10 39.07 29.46 33.60
CA ASN A 10 38.27 28.38 33.03
C ASN A 10 37.97 28.73 31.57
N ILE A 11 38.76 28.16 30.65
CA ILE A 11 38.44 28.17 29.23
C ILE A 11 37.30 27.18 29.02
N PHE A 12 36.06 27.68 29.02
CA PHE A 12 34.92 26.94 28.48
C PHE A 12 35.11 26.83 26.96
N ILE A 13 35.66 25.71 26.51
CA ILE A 13 35.56 25.30 25.11
C ILE A 13 34.12 24.87 24.89
N PHE A 14 33.25 25.81 24.53
CA PHE A 14 32.00 25.44 23.85
C PHE A 14 32.42 24.86 22.51
N SER A 15 32.46 23.53 22.41
CA SER A 15 32.44 22.86 21.11
C SER A 15 31.14 23.29 20.44
N ALA A 16 31.23 24.25 19.51
CA ALA A 16 30.12 24.56 18.63
C ALA A 16 29.76 23.25 17.92
N VAL A 17 28.62 22.66 18.28
CA VAL A 17 28.08 21.51 17.57
C VAL A 17 27.79 22.02 16.17
N SER A 18 28.63 21.64 15.20
CA SER A 18 28.41 21.97 13.80
C SER A 18 27.10 21.31 13.38
N LYS A 19 26.09 22.14 13.08
CA LYS A 19 24.82 21.67 12.52
C LYS A 19 25.10 21.07 11.13
N ASN A 20 24.49 19.93 10.84
CA ASN A 20 24.57 19.26 9.55
C ASN A 20 23.67 19.92 8.49
N CYS A 21 22.66 20.65 8.95
CA CYS A 21 21.64 21.32 8.16
C CYS A 21 21.85 22.83 8.13
N SER A 22 21.47 23.47 7.02
CA SER A 22 21.62 24.91 6.83
C SER A 22 20.45 25.68 7.44
N LYS A 23 20.54 27.01 7.44
CA LYS A 23 19.43 27.86 7.90
C LYS A 23 18.19 27.68 7.01
N GLU A 24 18.41 27.56 5.70
CA GLU A 24 17.34 27.37 4.71
C GLU A 24 16.53 26.09 4.98
N ASP A 25 17.16 25.04 5.51
CA ASP A 25 16.45 23.81 5.91
C ASP A 25 15.48 24.09 7.08
N TYR A 26 15.88 24.91 8.05
CA TYR A 26 14.99 25.32 9.16
C TYR A 26 13.89 26.27 8.70
N ASP A 27 14.19 27.22 7.81
CA ASP A 27 13.18 28.09 7.21
C ASP A 27 12.15 27.25 6.42
N THR A 28 12.60 26.17 5.76
CA THR A 28 11.73 25.20 5.09
C THR A 28 10.89 24.43 6.11
N ALA A 29 11.46 23.95 7.22
CA ALA A 29 10.69 23.30 8.27
C ALA A 29 9.59 24.21 8.83
N GLU A 30 9.90 25.50 9.08
CA GLU A 30 8.93 26.49 9.53
C GLU A 30 7.79 26.69 8.51
N PHE A 31 8.10 26.77 7.22
CA PHE A 31 7.10 26.85 6.15
C PHE A 31 6.11 25.67 6.20
N TRP A 32 6.58 24.48 6.56
CA TRP A 32 5.73 23.29 6.75
C TRP A 32 5.21 23.14 8.20
N ASN A 33 5.10 24.22 8.96
CA ASN A 33 4.62 24.25 10.35
C ASN A 33 5.43 23.37 11.31
N ASN A 34 6.73 23.19 11.04
CA ASN A 34 7.65 22.38 11.83
C ASN A 34 7.17 20.93 12.04
N TYR A 35 6.55 20.32 11.02
CA TYR A 35 6.16 18.89 11.10
C TYR A 35 7.35 17.92 11.19
N TYR A 36 8.58 18.41 11.00
CA TYR A 36 9.83 17.67 11.14
C TYR A 36 10.93 18.58 11.72
N ASP A 37 11.95 17.98 12.33
CA ASP A 37 13.20 18.65 12.67
C ASP A 37 14.30 18.31 11.63
N PRO A 38 14.95 19.32 11.01
CA PRO A 38 16.00 19.08 10.00
C PRO A 38 17.17 18.19 10.45
N GLU A 39 17.63 18.33 11.70
CA GLU A 39 18.77 17.53 12.19
C GLU A 39 18.34 16.09 12.50
N GLU A 40 17.12 15.89 12.97
CA GLU A 40 16.57 14.59 13.25
C GLU A 40 16.38 13.76 11.98
N VAL A 41 15.76 14.33 10.95
CA VAL A 41 15.60 13.64 9.65
C VAL A 41 16.94 13.31 9.00
N TYR A 42 17.92 14.21 9.11
CA TYR A 42 19.29 13.94 8.68
C TYR A 42 19.89 12.72 9.41
N LYS A 43 19.81 12.71 10.75
CA LYS A 43 20.33 11.59 11.57
C LYS A 43 19.62 10.27 11.27
N VAL A 44 18.30 10.30 11.03
CA VAL A 44 17.55 9.11 10.62
C VAL A 44 18.03 8.61 9.25
N GLY A 45 18.23 9.51 8.28
CA GLY A 45 18.82 9.17 6.99
C GLY A 45 20.17 8.45 7.12
N ILE A 46 21.06 8.95 7.98
CA ILE A 46 22.36 8.31 8.28
C ILE A 46 22.15 6.92 8.89
N LYS A 47 21.24 6.76 9.86
CA LYS A 47 20.97 5.47 10.51
C LYS A 47 20.43 4.43 9.52
N ILE A 48 19.59 4.83 8.57
CA ILE A 48 19.08 3.98 7.49
C ILE A 48 20.21 3.57 6.55
N GLN A 49 21.05 4.52 6.12
CA GLN A 49 22.23 4.24 5.30
C GLN A 49 23.17 3.24 5.99
N ASP A 50 23.43 3.42 7.29
CA ASP A 50 24.25 2.49 8.08
C ASP A 50 23.64 1.09 8.13
N ALA A 51 22.32 0.98 8.31
CA ALA A 51 21.64 -0.31 8.33
C ALA A 51 21.78 -1.04 6.99
N LEU A 52 21.58 -0.33 5.88
CA LEU A 52 21.74 -0.90 4.54
C LEU A 52 23.19 -1.28 4.23
N LYS A 53 24.15 -0.40 4.56
CA LYS A 53 25.59 -0.65 4.35
C LYS A 53 26.08 -1.87 5.11
N ASN A 54 25.61 -2.05 6.34
CA ASN A 54 25.98 -3.16 7.20
C ASN A 54 25.10 -4.40 7.01
N LYS A 55 24.13 -4.35 6.08
CA LYS A 55 23.14 -5.42 5.84
C LYS A 55 22.39 -5.84 7.12
N ASP A 56 22.17 -4.88 8.01
CA ASP A 56 21.55 -5.09 9.31
C ASP A 56 20.02 -5.03 9.17
N ILE A 57 19.42 -6.20 8.92
CA ILE A 57 17.98 -6.37 8.73
C ILE A 57 17.23 -5.88 9.98
N GLU A 58 17.67 -6.26 11.18
CA GLU A 58 17.00 -5.87 12.44
C GLU A 58 16.93 -4.35 12.57
N LYS A 59 18.07 -3.67 12.38
CA LYS A 59 18.13 -2.21 12.46
C LYS A 59 17.33 -1.54 11.36
N LEU A 60 17.36 -2.05 10.13
CA LEU A 60 16.59 -1.51 9.01
C LEU A 60 15.08 -1.57 9.30
N TYR A 61 14.59 -2.72 9.77
CA TYR A 61 13.17 -2.92 10.04
C TYR A 61 12.64 -2.12 11.23
N ASN A 62 13.50 -1.64 12.13
CA ASN A 62 13.09 -0.65 13.13
C ASN A 62 12.67 0.69 12.53
N PHE A 63 13.06 0.97 11.29
CA PHE A 63 12.62 2.16 10.56
C PHE A 63 11.47 1.88 9.60
N ILE A 64 11.04 0.63 9.40
CA ILE A 64 9.98 0.33 8.43
C ILE A 64 8.60 0.62 9.02
N ASP A 65 7.77 1.36 8.27
CA ASP A 65 6.34 1.51 8.58
C ASP A 65 5.60 0.21 8.24
N GLU A 66 4.63 -0.18 9.06
CA GLU A 66 3.82 -1.39 8.83
C GLU A 66 3.00 -1.34 7.53
N ASN A 67 2.68 -0.14 7.04
CA ASN A 67 1.94 0.11 5.81
C ASN A 67 2.86 0.46 4.64
N SER A 68 4.18 0.37 4.82
CA SER A 68 5.15 0.68 3.76
C SER A 68 5.13 -0.35 2.64
N ASN A 69 5.72 0.03 1.51
CA ASN A 69 6.08 -0.89 0.42
C ASN A 69 7.42 -1.60 0.68
N ALA A 70 7.69 -2.01 1.91
CA ALA A 70 8.88 -2.80 2.23
C ALA A 70 8.56 -4.30 2.18
N PRO A 71 9.55 -5.15 1.82
CA PRO A 71 9.35 -6.59 1.83
C PRO A 71 9.11 -7.07 3.27
N ARG A 72 8.48 -8.24 3.45
CA ARG A 72 8.25 -8.78 4.79
C ARG A 72 9.57 -9.25 5.42
N LYS A 73 9.81 -8.85 6.68
CA LYS A 73 11.06 -9.12 7.40
C LYS A 73 11.45 -10.60 7.38
N GLU A 74 10.49 -11.47 7.67
CA GLU A 74 10.69 -12.92 7.71
C GLU A 74 11.14 -13.46 6.35
N LYS A 75 10.58 -12.94 5.24
CA LYS A 75 11.01 -13.30 3.90
C LYS A 75 12.42 -12.83 3.58
N VAL A 76 12.80 -11.61 3.99
CA VAL A 76 14.18 -11.13 3.83
C VAL A 76 15.17 -11.98 4.61
N LEU A 77 14.81 -12.42 5.82
CA LEU A 77 15.64 -13.32 6.62
C LEU A 77 15.77 -14.71 5.97
N GLU A 78 14.69 -15.22 5.35
CA GLU A 78 14.67 -16.51 4.65
C GLU A 78 15.55 -16.51 3.40
N VAL A 79 15.38 -15.51 2.52
CA VAL A 79 16.05 -15.49 1.21
C VAL A 79 17.42 -14.81 1.25
N GLY A 80 17.71 -14.02 2.28
CA GLY A 80 18.97 -13.29 2.45
C GLY A 80 18.98 -11.89 1.85
N PHE A 81 19.64 -10.95 2.54
CA PHE A 81 19.63 -9.52 2.26
C PHE A 81 20.01 -9.16 0.81
N GLU A 82 21.08 -9.77 0.27
CA GLU A 82 21.56 -9.43 -1.07
C GLU A 82 20.62 -9.86 -2.20
N ASN A 83 19.74 -10.83 -1.96
CA ASN A 83 18.73 -11.24 -2.93
C ASN A 83 17.57 -10.24 -2.99
N VAL A 84 17.36 -9.49 -1.90
CA VAL A 84 16.27 -8.51 -1.77
C VAL A 84 16.69 -7.12 -2.21
N PHE A 85 17.86 -6.65 -1.76
CA PHE A 85 18.32 -5.29 -1.98
C PHE A 85 19.55 -5.29 -2.89
N GLU A 86 19.38 -4.81 -4.13
CA GLU A 86 20.46 -4.76 -5.10
C GLU A 86 21.61 -3.85 -4.65
N GLY A 87 22.84 -4.29 -4.92
CA GLY A 87 24.06 -3.52 -4.61
C GLY A 87 24.06 -2.11 -5.21
N LYS A 88 23.54 -1.94 -6.43
CA LYS A 88 23.44 -0.62 -7.08
C LYS A 88 22.48 0.32 -6.35
N MET A 89 21.36 -0.21 -5.86
CA MET A 89 20.41 0.56 -5.06
C MET A 89 21.09 1.00 -3.74
N ILE A 90 21.74 0.06 -3.06
CA ILE A 90 22.44 0.35 -1.79
C ILE A 90 23.55 1.40 -2.01
N GLU A 91 24.32 1.28 -3.08
CA GLU A 91 25.36 2.26 -3.43
C GLU A 91 24.75 3.65 -3.70
N SER A 92 23.67 3.73 -4.48
CA SER A 92 22.93 4.99 -4.69
C SER A 92 22.47 5.62 -3.36
N VAL A 93 21.90 4.81 -2.47
CA VAL A 93 21.40 5.27 -1.18
C VAL A 93 22.52 5.71 -0.24
N THR A 94 23.65 5.00 -0.22
CA THR A 94 24.73 5.21 0.76
C THR A 94 25.83 6.18 0.31
N SER A 95 25.89 6.51 -0.98
CA SER A 95 26.88 7.46 -1.54
C SER A 95 26.48 8.93 -1.42
N LEU A 96 25.19 9.22 -1.24
CA LEU A 96 24.66 10.58 -1.17
C LEU A 96 24.46 11.02 0.28
N LYS A 97 24.78 12.28 0.60
CA LYS A 97 24.44 12.85 1.92
C LYS A 97 22.91 12.94 2.04
N PRO A 98 22.29 12.50 3.16
CA PRO A 98 20.86 12.72 3.40
C PRO A 98 20.49 14.21 3.35
N SER A 99 19.36 14.52 2.72
CA SER A 99 18.80 15.88 2.72
C SER A 99 18.19 16.20 4.08
N CYS A 100 18.34 17.45 4.50
CA CYS A 100 17.66 18.00 5.67
C CYS A 100 16.28 18.58 5.35
N SER A 101 15.91 18.67 4.06
CA SER A 101 14.64 19.17 3.56
C SER A 101 13.89 18.12 2.73
N PRO A 102 12.55 18.09 2.76
CA PRO A 102 11.73 17.12 2.03
C PRO A 102 11.62 17.45 0.54
N VAL A 103 11.26 16.44 -0.26
CA VAL A 103 10.86 16.60 -1.67
C VAL A 103 9.37 16.96 -1.73
N GLY A 104 9.06 18.21 -1.37
CA GLY A 104 7.68 18.69 -1.23
C GLY A 104 6.86 17.83 -0.25
N TRP A 105 5.59 17.57 -0.58
CA TRP A 105 4.70 16.78 0.27
C TRP A 105 5.03 15.28 0.34
N ARG A 106 5.94 14.78 -0.52
CA ARG A 106 6.28 13.35 -0.59
C ARG A 106 7.16 12.86 0.56
N GLY A 107 7.77 13.77 1.30
CA GLY A 107 8.66 13.45 2.43
C GLY A 107 10.13 13.40 2.01
N PHE A 108 10.93 12.60 2.71
CA PHE A 108 12.38 12.56 2.59
C PHE A 108 12.84 11.40 1.73
N MET A 109 13.90 11.62 0.96
CA MET A 109 14.38 10.69 -0.06
C MET A 109 15.87 10.42 0.11
N LEU A 110 16.26 9.16 -0.02
CA LEU A 110 17.66 8.74 -0.14
C LEU A 110 17.89 8.04 -1.48
N GLY A 111 19.08 8.21 -2.05
CA GLY A 111 19.52 7.47 -3.24
C GLY A 111 18.63 7.65 -4.47
N ASN A 112 18.19 8.88 -4.75
CA ASN A 112 17.33 9.21 -5.88
C ASN A 112 16.02 8.39 -5.95
N GLY A 113 15.44 8.09 -4.77
CA GLY A 113 14.16 7.40 -4.67
C GLY A 113 14.28 5.93 -4.30
N GLY A 114 15.50 5.44 -4.03
CA GLY A 114 15.72 4.09 -3.50
C GLY A 114 15.09 3.88 -2.11
N VAL A 115 15.01 4.93 -1.28
CA VAL A 115 14.29 4.91 0.00
C VAL A 115 13.52 6.22 0.18
N TRP A 116 12.28 6.12 0.64
CA TRP A 116 11.44 7.22 1.08
C TRP A 116 11.04 7.03 2.54
N PHE A 117 11.06 8.11 3.32
CA PHE A 117 10.61 8.10 4.71
C PHE A 117 9.86 9.38 5.08
N ASN A 118 8.96 9.27 6.05
CA ASN A 118 8.13 10.36 6.54
C ASN A 118 8.89 11.18 7.60
N GLY A 119 8.80 12.51 7.55
CA GLY A 119 9.51 13.41 8.47
C GLY A 119 8.93 13.50 9.88
N GLU A 120 7.63 13.20 10.04
CA GLU A 120 6.94 13.20 11.33
C GLU A 120 7.13 11.86 12.04
N THR A 121 6.85 10.74 11.35
CA THR A 121 6.96 9.41 11.96
C THR A 121 8.38 8.86 11.94
N LEU A 122 9.26 9.42 11.10
CA LEU A 122 10.63 8.97 10.88
C LEU A 122 10.71 7.51 10.38
N LYS A 123 9.62 7.01 9.80
CA LYS A 123 9.52 5.66 9.25
C LYS A 123 9.63 5.67 7.73
N ILE A 124 10.35 4.68 7.20
CA ILE A 124 10.41 4.30 5.80
C ILE A 124 9.00 3.94 5.33
N THR A 125 8.53 4.66 4.34
CA THR A 125 7.25 4.44 3.67
C THR A 125 7.41 3.66 2.37
N SER A 126 8.60 3.71 1.76
CA SER A 126 8.94 2.91 0.58
C SER A 126 10.43 2.65 0.53
N ILE A 127 10.80 1.43 0.15
CA ILE A 127 12.17 1.03 -0.13
C ILE A 127 12.14 0.20 -1.40
N TRP A 128 13.04 0.49 -2.34
CA TRP A 128 13.15 -0.31 -3.54
C TRP A 128 13.68 -1.72 -3.19
N HIS A 129 13.08 -2.76 -3.75
CA HIS A 129 13.51 -4.13 -3.50
C HIS A 129 13.11 -5.04 -4.67
N ASN A 130 13.77 -6.20 -4.76
CA ASN A 130 13.37 -7.27 -5.65
C ASN A 130 12.11 -7.97 -5.15
N GLU A 131 11.31 -8.50 -6.07
CA GLU A 131 10.19 -9.37 -5.71
C GLU A 131 10.74 -10.70 -5.16
N ILE A 132 10.31 -11.04 -3.94
CA ILE A 132 10.75 -12.23 -3.20
C ILE A 132 9.58 -13.06 -2.67
N GLU A 133 8.36 -12.55 -2.84
CA GLU A 133 7.17 -13.29 -2.50
C GLU A 133 6.86 -14.32 -3.58
N GLU A 134 6.32 -15.46 -3.16
CA GLU A 134 5.76 -16.41 -4.12
C GLU A 134 4.52 -15.81 -4.78
N LEU A 135 4.58 -15.70 -6.10
CA LEU A 135 3.50 -15.20 -6.93
C LEU A 135 2.65 -16.35 -7.49
N PRO A 136 1.36 -16.13 -7.76
CA PRO A 136 0.53 -17.11 -8.45
C PRO A 136 1.13 -17.53 -9.81
N GLN A 137 0.90 -18.78 -10.22
CA GLN A 137 1.40 -19.31 -11.49
C GLN A 137 1.02 -18.46 -12.71
N ASP A 138 -0.19 -17.91 -12.72
CA ASP A 138 -0.69 -17.07 -13.82
C ASP A 138 -0.41 -15.58 -13.63
N PHE A 139 0.43 -15.21 -12.65
CA PHE A 139 0.80 -13.82 -12.37
C PHE A 139 1.16 -13.06 -13.66
N PRO A 140 0.70 -11.80 -13.81
CA PRO A 140 -0.10 -11.01 -12.85
C PRO A 140 -1.61 -11.30 -12.91
N LYS A 141 -2.03 -12.20 -13.80
CA LYS A 141 -3.43 -12.36 -14.22
C LYS A 141 -4.23 -13.21 -13.24
N TRP A 142 -5.54 -12.93 -13.20
CA TRP A 142 -6.53 -13.90 -12.75
C TRP A 142 -7.25 -14.46 -13.97
N VAL A 143 -7.02 -15.74 -14.29
CA VAL A 143 -7.64 -16.42 -15.42
C VAL A 143 -8.85 -17.23 -14.95
N HIS A 144 -9.99 -17.04 -15.60
CA HIS A 144 -11.20 -17.84 -15.41
C HIS A 144 -11.82 -18.19 -16.77
N ASN A 145 -12.19 -19.45 -16.98
CA ASN A 145 -12.72 -19.94 -18.26
C ASN A 145 -11.87 -19.54 -19.49
N LYS A 146 -10.53 -19.62 -19.35
CA LYS A 146 -9.53 -19.23 -20.37
C LYS A 146 -9.50 -17.72 -20.72
N LEU A 147 -10.21 -16.88 -19.96
CA LEU A 147 -10.21 -15.44 -20.11
C LEU A 147 -9.54 -14.79 -18.90
N THR A 148 -8.71 -13.79 -19.14
CA THR A 148 -8.19 -12.91 -18.08
C THR A 148 -9.31 -12.00 -17.61
N ILE A 149 -9.56 -11.99 -16.30
CA ILE A 149 -10.53 -11.08 -15.68
C ILE A 149 -10.07 -9.63 -15.91
N SER A 150 -11.00 -8.77 -16.31
CA SER A 150 -10.81 -7.35 -16.55
C SER A 150 -10.66 -6.56 -15.24
N PRO A 151 -9.80 -5.53 -15.17
CA PRO A 151 -9.74 -4.60 -14.04
C PRO A 151 -11.10 -4.03 -13.60
N ARG A 152 -12.06 -3.86 -14.53
CA ARG A 152 -13.44 -3.38 -14.22
C ARG A 152 -14.23 -4.31 -13.30
N CYS A 153 -13.82 -5.57 -13.19
CA CYS A 153 -14.49 -6.53 -12.33
C CYS A 153 -14.15 -6.32 -10.84
N PHE A 154 -13.11 -5.56 -10.52
CA PHE A 154 -12.67 -5.35 -9.15
C PHE A 154 -13.29 -4.08 -8.58
N SER A 155 -14.30 -4.25 -7.71
CA SER A 155 -14.88 -3.12 -6.98
C SER A 155 -13.98 -2.73 -5.81
N VAL A 156 -13.71 -1.44 -5.67
CA VAL A 156 -12.91 -0.83 -4.59
C VAL A 156 -13.67 0.32 -3.95
N LEU A 157 -13.37 0.63 -2.69
CA LEU A 157 -13.79 1.89 -2.06
C LEU A 157 -13.23 3.06 -2.87
N TRP A 158 -14.10 3.96 -3.34
CA TRP A 158 -13.67 5.15 -4.08
C TRP A 158 -12.93 6.12 -3.16
N VAL A 159 -12.09 6.96 -3.74
CA VAL A 159 -11.37 8.01 -3.00
C VAL A 159 -12.34 8.95 -2.29
N SER A 160 -13.49 9.26 -2.90
CA SER A 160 -14.55 10.05 -2.25
C SER A 160 -15.25 9.30 -1.12
N GLY A 161 -15.28 7.97 -1.18
CA GLY A 161 -16.03 7.12 -0.25
C GLY A 161 -17.51 6.93 -0.60
N ASP A 162 -18.05 7.73 -1.54
CA ASP A 162 -19.49 7.80 -1.84
C ASP A 162 -20.10 6.43 -2.16
N ASN A 163 -19.36 5.57 -2.89
CA ASN A 163 -19.87 4.27 -3.28
C ASN A 163 -20.11 3.32 -2.10
N TYR A 164 -19.43 3.48 -0.96
CA TYR A 164 -19.73 2.74 0.26
C TYR A 164 -20.73 3.50 1.14
N GLU A 165 -20.67 4.83 1.16
CA GLU A 165 -21.60 5.66 1.94
C GLU A 165 -23.06 5.45 1.53
N GLU A 166 -23.33 5.28 0.23
CA GLU A 166 -24.66 4.90 -0.27
C GLU A 166 -25.17 3.59 0.36
N TYR A 167 -24.33 2.56 0.47
CA TYR A 167 -24.73 1.32 1.14
C TYR A 167 -24.90 1.52 2.64
N GLU A 168 -24.03 2.32 3.27
CA GLU A 168 -24.11 2.59 4.70
C GLU A 168 -25.43 3.28 5.07
N GLU A 169 -25.88 4.22 4.26
CA GLU A 169 -27.12 4.95 4.48
C GLU A 169 -28.36 4.13 4.14
N GLN A 170 -28.40 3.52 2.95
CA GLN A 170 -29.58 2.77 2.49
C GLN A 170 -29.84 1.53 3.35
N TYR A 171 -28.79 0.85 3.80
CA TYR A 171 -28.88 -0.36 4.61
C TYR A 171 -28.64 -0.12 6.10
N LYS A 172 -28.53 1.15 6.53
CA LYS A 172 -28.37 1.57 7.93
C LYS A 172 -27.23 0.84 8.64
N ILE A 173 -26.07 0.77 7.99
CA ILE A 173 -24.88 0.10 8.51
C ILE A 173 -24.28 0.94 9.64
N GLU A 174 -24.39 0.45 10.88
CA GLU A 174 -23.87 1.16 12.05
C GLU A 174 -22.35 1.12 12.11
N ASN A 175 -21.75 -0.07 11.91
CA ASN A 175 -20.29 -0.24 11.97
C ASN A 175 -19.64 -0.04 10.58
N LYS A 176 -19.51 1.22 10.19
CA LYS A 176 -18.94 1.64 8.91
C LYS A 176 -17.50 1.16 8.71
N THR A 177 -16.67 1.19 9.76
CA THR A 177 -15.27 0.75 9.68
C THR A 177 -15.16 -0.76 9.45
N ASP A 178 -15.98 -1.59 10.11
CA ASP A 178 -15.99 -3.04 9.84
C ASP A 178 -16.53 -3.30 8.43
N PHE A 179 -17.56 -2.58 7.99
CA PHE A 179 -18.10 -2.72 6.64
C PHE A 179 -17.08 -2.42 5.54
N ARG A 180 -16.43 -1.25 5.60
CA ARG A 180 -15.42 -0.84 4.61
C ARG A 180 -14.22 -1.80 4.57
N ASN A 181 -13.90 -2.48 5.67
CA ASN A 181 -12.75 -3.39 5.75
C ASN A 181 -13.11 -4.88 5.56
N ASN A 182 -14.35 -5.29 5.84
CA ASN A 182 -14.79 -6.69 5.84
C ASN A 182 -16.13 -6.84 5.10
N VAL A 183 -16.26 -6.17 3.96
CA VAL A 183 -17.48 -6.12 3.13
C VAL A 183 -18.06 -7.50 2.80
N GLY A 184 -17.23 -8.54 2.70
CA GLY A 184 -17.66 -9.92 2.53
C GLY A 184 -18.72 -10.38 3.55
N LYS A 185 -18.63 -9.93 4.81
CA LYS A 185 -19.57 -10.27 5.89
C LYS A 185 -20.97 -9.70 5.71
N TYR A 186 -21.11 -8.70 4.84
CA TYR A 186 -22.34 -7.93 4.71
C TYR A 186 -23.20 -8.38 3.53
N PHE A 187 -22.60 -9.02 2.52
CA PHE A 187 -23.34 -9.58 1.40
C PHE A 187 -24.39 -10.59 1.86
N ILE A 188 -25.62 -10.46 1.32
CA ILE A 188 -26.82 -11.24 1.62
C ILE A 188 -27.39 -11.01 3.03
N ASN A 189 -26.55 -10.74 4.03
CA ASN A 189 -27.00 -10.44 5.39
C ASN A 189 -27.67 -9.05 5.48
N LEU A 190 -27.01 -8.03 4.93
CA LEU A 190 -27.45 -6.65 4.98
C LEU A 190 -27.48 -6.00 3.61
N ILE A 191 -26.49 -6.25 2.75
CA ILE A 191 -26.40 -5.65 1.42
C ILE A 191 -26.65 -6.69 0.31
N PRO A 192 -27.22 -6.29 -0.83
CA PRO A 192 -27.47 -7.18 -1.96
C PRO A 192 -26.19 -7.48 -2.75
N ILE A 193 -26.29 -8.48 -3.63
CA ILE A 193 -25.26 -8.75 -4.65
C ILE A 193 -25.51 -7.85 -5.88
N GLU A 194 -26.78 -7.60 -6.16
CA GLU A 194 -27.25 -6.80 -7.27
C GLU A 194 -26.89 -5.32 -7.11
N GLU A 195 -27.04 -4.59 -8.22
CA GLU A 195 -26.86 -3.14 -8.22
C GLU A 195 -27.93 -2.43 -7.39
N ILE A 196 -27.51 -1.36 -6.72
CA ILE A 196 -28.38 -0.42 -6.02
C ILE A 196 -28.47 0.88 -6.82
N ASN A 197 -29.58 1.60 -6.69
CA ASN A 197 -29.70 2.96 -7.21
C ASN A 197 -29.09 3.93 -6.20
N THR A 198 -28.29 4.87 -6.66
CA THR A 198 -27.68 5.90 -5.82
C THR A 198 -28.57 7.13 -5.69
N SER A 199 -28.29 7.97 -4.70
CA SER A 199 -28.97 9.26 -4.53
C SER A 199 -28.79 10.22 -5.72
N TRP A 200 -27.72 10.03 -6.52
CA TRP A 200 -27.43 10.80 -7.73
C TRP A 200 -27.94 10.17 -9.05
N GLY A 201 -28.73 9.10 -8.97
CA GLY A 201 -29.46 8.55 -10.13
C GLY A 201 -28.67 7.54 -10.99
N GLU A 202 -27.53 7.05 -10.51
CA GLU A 202 -26.76 5.99 -11.16
C GLU A 202 -26.96 4.65 -10.46
N LYS A 203 -26.46 3.57 -11.07
CA LYS A 203 -26.42 2.26 -10.45
C LYS A 203 -25.00 1.89 -10.09
N ILE A 204 -24.81 1.39 -8.87
CA ILE A 204 -23.52 0.88 -8.41
C ILE A 204 -23.69 -0.53 -7.87
N SER A 205 -22.62 -1.32 -7.96
CA SER A 205 -22.53 -2.62 -7.28
C SER A 205 -21.13 -2.87 -6.75
N LEU A 206 -21.06 -3.40 -5.53
CA LEU A 206 -19.83 -3.91 -4.92
C LEU A 206 -19.48 -5.32 -5.39
N ALA A 207 -20.43 -6.14 -5.84
CA ALA A 207 -20.21 -7.47 -6.41
C ALA A 207 -20.40 -7.44 -7.93
N LYS A 208 -19.35 -7.70 -8.70
CA LYS A 208 -19.39 -7.56 -10.17
C LYS A 208 -19.68 -8.89 -10.84
N ASN A 209 -20.74 -8.96 -11.65
CA ASN A 209 -20.99 -10.10 -12.51
C ASN A 209 -19.84 -10.26 -13.52
N ILE A 210 -19.19 -11.42 -13.52
CA ILE A 210 -18.00 -11.69 -14.32
C ILE A 210 -18.25 -11.58 -15.82
N VAL A 211 -19.40 -12.05 -16.29
CA VAL A 211 -19.73 -12.00 -17.72
C VAL A 211 -19.89 -10.55 -18.14
N GLU A 212 -20.52 -9.71 -17.33
CA GLU A 212 -20.79 -8.31 -17.65
C GLU A 212 -19.55 -7.43 -17.56
N CYS A 213 -18.78 -7.50 -16.48
CA CYS A 213 -17.61 -6.65 -16.29
C CYS A 213 -16.45 -6.99 -17.26
N ASN A 214 -16.44 -8.21 -17.82
CA ASN A 214 -15.51 -8.59 -18.88
C ASN A 214 -15.95 -8.18 -20.30
N LYS A 215 -17.19 -7.69 -20.49
CA LYS A 215 -17.63 -7.17 -21.79
C LYS A 215 -16.73 -6.02 -22.23
N ASN A 216 -16.46 -5.96 -23.53
CA ASN A 216 -15.73 -4.85 -24.17
C ASN A 216 -14.31 -4.62 -23.63
N SER A 217 -13.59 -5.69 -23.27
CA SER A 217 -12.18 -5.65 -22.83
C SER A 217 -11.18 -5.49 -23.98
N LYS A 218 -11.55 -4.78 -25.06
CA LYS A 218 -10.69 -4.62 -26.27
C LYS A 218 -9.37 -3.89 -25.99
N ASN A 219 -9.34 -3.06 -24.95
CA ASN A 219 -8.17 -2.30 -24.51
C ASN A 219 -7.48 -2.95 -23.30
N LEU A 220 -7.71 -4.25 -23.06
CA LEU A 220 -7.06 -4.99 -22.00
C LEU A 220 -5.63 -5.32 -22.43
N LEU A 221 -4.66 -4.88 -21.64
CA LEU A 221 -3.25 -5.11 -21.86
C LEU A 221 -2.71 -5.96 -20.71
N ILE A 222 -2.05 -7.07 -21.06
CA ILE A 222 -1.34 -7.90 -20.08
C ILE A 222 0.13 -7.48 -20.14
N LYS A 223 0.62 -6.87 -19.07
CA LYS A 223 2.04 -6.54 -18.90
C LYS A 223 2.70 -7.61 -18.02
N ASN A 224 4.02 -7.50 -17.82
CA ASN A 224 4.76 -8.46 -17.00
C ASN A 224 4.32 -8.40 -15.53
N ASP A 225 4.01 -7.20 -15.01
CA ASP A 225 3.81 -7.00 -13.58
C ASP A 225 2.36 -6.67 -13.20
N TYR A 226 1.50 -6.39 -14.19
CA TYR A 226 0.10 -6.05 -13.98
C TYR A 226 -0.75 -6.28 -15.24
N VAL A 227 -2.07 -6.30 -15.05
CA VAL A 227 -3.07 -6.23 -16.09
C VAL A 227 -3.65 -4.82 -16.11
N GLU A 228 -3.76 -4.22 -17.28
CA GLU A 228 -4.19 -2.84 -17.50
C GLU A 228 -5.44 -2.78 -18.38
N LEU A 229 -6.33 -1.84 -18.09
CA LEU A 229 -7.43 -1.47 -18.95
C LEU A 229 -7.53 0.05 -19.02
N ILE A 230 -7.54 0.58 -20.23
CA ILE A 230 -7.74 2.00 -20.48
C ILE A 230 -9.23 2.23 -20.79
N THR A 231 -9.86 3.08 -19.99
CA THR A 231 -11.21 3.57 -20.22
C THR A 231 -11.16 5.05 -20.58
N GLU A 232 -12.09 5.52 -21.40
CA GLU A 232 -12.14 6.90 -21.85
C GLU A 232 -13.59 7.36 -21.83
N ASN A 233 -13.81 8.55 -21.25
CA ASN A 233 -15.09 9.24 -21.23
C ASN A 233 -14.86 10.73 -21.55
N GLU A 234 -15.91 11.54 -21.41
CA GLU A 234 -15.83 12.98 -21.70
C GLU A 234 -14.87 13.76 -20.78
N TRP A 235 -14.52 13.21 -19.63
CA TRP A 235 -13.59 13.81 -18.66
C TRP A 235 -12.13 13.37 -18.87
N GLY A 236 -11.88 12.40 -19.75
CA GLY A 236 -10.54 11.96 -20.13
C GLY A 236 -10.34 10.45 -20.01
N LYS A 237 -9.06 10.06 -19.90
CA LYS A 237 -8.64 8.66 -19.82
C LYS A 237 -8.41 8.25 -18.38
N THR A 238 -9.01 7.13 -18.00
CA THR A 238 -8.73 6.44 -16.75
C THR A 238 -8.02 5.13 -17.04
N PHE A 239 -6.96 4.88 -16.29
CA PHE A 239 -6.16 3.67 -16.35
C PHE A 239 -6.47 2.84 -15.12
N LEU A 240 -7.00 1.64 -15.35
CA LEU A 240 -7.31 0.67 -14.31
C LEU A 240 -6.27 -0.45 -14.36
N TYR A 241 -5.73 -0.81 -13.21
CA TYR A 241 -4.71 -1.84 -13.09
C TYR A 241 -5.10 -2.87 -12.04
N TYR A 242 -4.65 -4.11 -12.21
CA TYR A 242 -4.54 -5.04 -11.09
C TYR A 242 -3.36 -5.99 -11.24
N LYS A 243 -2.96 -6.58 -10.12
CA LYS A 243 -2.09 -7.78 -10.09
C LYS A 243 -2.53 -8.71 -8.98
N THR A 244 -2.57 -10.00 -9.28
CA THR A 244 -2.75 -11.03 -8.25
C THR A 244 -1.47 -11.15 -7.43
N LEU A 245 -1.60 -11.21 -6.11
CA LEU A 245 -0.44 -11.19 -5.19
C LEU A 245 -0.23 -12.55 -4.55
N LYS A 246 -1.32 -13.18 -4.10
CA LYS A 246 -1.30 -14.47 -3.42
C LYS A 246 -2.60 -15.20 -3.63
N LYS A 247 -2.53 -16.52 -3.84
CA LYS A 247 -3.72 -17.37 -3.89
C LYS A 247 -4.25 -17.58 -2.47
N VAL A 248 -5.56 -17.53 -2.31
CA VAL A 248 -6.23 -17.78 -1.03
C VAL A 248 -7.02 -19.08 -1.15
N SER A 249 -6.95 -19.93 -0.13
CA SER A 249 -7.73 -21.15 -0.06
C SER A 249 -9.22 -20.87 -0.19
N LYS A 250 -9.91 -21.64 -1.04
CA LYS A 250 -11.36 -21.51 -1.27
C LYS A 250 -12.17 -21.75 0.00
N ASN A 251 -11.63 -22.55 0.93
CA ASN A 251 -12.25 -22.81 2.23
C ASN A 251 -12.34 -21.54 3.10
N ASN A 252 -11.51 -20.54 2.82
CA ASN A 252 -11.50 -19.29 3.59
C ASN A 252 -12.62 -18.34 3.14
N CYS A 253 -13.16 -18.52 1.93
CA CYS A 253 -14.24 -17.69 1.40
C CYS A 253 -15.47 -17.70 2.31
N SER A 254 -15.84 -18.86 2.90
CA SER A 254 -16.98 -18.96 3.82
C SER A 254 -16.76 -18.20 5.14
N ASN A 255 -15.52 -18.06 5.58
CA ASN A 255 -15.22 -17.30 6.79
C ASN A 255 -15.25 -15.79 6.54
N LEU A 256 -14.88 -15.37 5.33
CA LEU A 256 -14.89 -13.97 4.93
C LEU A 256 -16.27 -13.49 4.43
N ALA A 257 -17.10 -14.39 3.92
CA ALA A 257 -18.47 -14.14 3.48
C ALA A 257 -19.45 -15.22 4.02
N PRO A 258 -19.70 -15.27 5.34
CA PRO A 258 -20.44 -16.34 6.00
C PRO A 258 -21.92 -16.46 5.59
N TYR A 259 -22.51 -15.39 5.06
CA TYR A 259 -23.92 -15.38 4.66
C TYR A 259 -24.12 -15.63 3.17
N LEU A 260 -23.04 -15.66 2.40
CA LEU A 260 -23.10 -15.86 0.96
C LEU A 260 -23.36 -17.33 0.65
N LYS A 261 -24.50 -17.61 0.03
CA LYS A 261 -24.88 -18.95 -0.42
C LYS A 261 -24.40 -19.15 -1.86
N GLY A 262 -23.32 -19.90 -2.01
CA GLY A 262 -22.72 -20.19 -3.31
C GLY A 262 -21.43 -20.99 -3.18
N THR A 263 -20.83 -21.34 -4.31
CA THR A 263 -19.53 -22.03 -4.37
C THR A 263 -18.43 -21.04 -4.66
N CYS A 264 -17.40 -20.96 -3.80
CA CYS A 264 -16.19 -20.19 -4.09
C CYS A 264 -15.30 -20.95 -5.08
N ASN A 265 -15.22 -20.47 -6.32
CA ASN A 265 -14.46 -21.12 -7.40
C ASN A 265 -12.96 -20.84 -7.30
N SER A 266 -12.58 -19.64 -6.87
CA SER A 266 -11.19 -19.25 -6.62
C SER A 266 -11.15 -17.96 -5.79
N SER A 267 -10.01 -17.71 -5.14
CA SER A 267 -9.81 -16.49 -4.35
C SER A 267 -8.34 -16.09 -4.37
N TYR A 268 -8.10 -14.78 -4.40
CA TYR A 268 -6.77 -14.20 -4.41
C TYR A 268 -6.75 -12.91 -3.59
N LEU A 269 -5.59 -12.62 -2.97
CA LEU A 269 -5.19 -11.26 -2.64
C LEU A 269 -4.82 -10.56 -3.94
N VAL A 270 -5.37 -9.38 -4.16
CA VAL A 270 -5.20 -8.59 -5.38
C VAL A 270 -4.90 -7.16 -4.99
N ASN A 271 -3.89 -6.58 -5.63
CA ASN A 271 -3.70 -5.15 -5.66
C ASN A 271 -4.44 -4.59 -6.87
N VAL A 272 -5.28 -3.58 -6.63
CA VAL A 272 -6.08 -2.90 -7.65
C VAL A 272 -5.73 -1.42 -7.59
N SER A 273 -5.48 -0.82 -8.73
CA SER A 273 -5.05 0.57 -8.82
C SER A 273 -5.80 1.35 -9.88
N GLU A 274 -5.98 2.64 -9.65
CA GLU A 274 -6.62 3.56 -10.58
C GLU A 274 -5.80 4.85 -10.71
N ASN A 275 -5.64 5.29 -11.97
CA ASN A 275 -5.04 6.57 -12.31
C ASN A 275 -5.93 7.28 -13.33
N SER A 276 -6.50 8.43 -12.97
CA SER A 276 -7.34 9.27 -13.82
C SER A 276 -6.59 10.47 -14.42
N GLY A 277 -5.25 10.44 -14.37
CA GLY A 277 -4.35 11.49 -14.83
C GLY A 277 -3.43 12.03 -13.72
N GLY A 278 -2.40 12.79 -14.12
CA GLY A 278 -1.45 13.40 -13.18
C GLY A 278 -0.40 12.43 -12.64
N THR A 279 0.10 12.67 -11.42
CA THR A 279 1.19 11.90 -10.79
C THR A 279 0.73 11.02 -9.63
N TYR A 280 -0.58 10.99 -9.34
CA TYR A 280 -1.15 10.17 -8.27
C TYR A 280 -1.79 8.91 -8.84
N THR A 281 -1.68 7.81 -8.13
CA THR A 281 -2.34 6.54 -8.46
C THR A 281 -2.88 5.97 -7.16
N SER A 282 -4.20 5.82 -7.07
CA SER A 282 -4.81 5.14 -5.92
C SER A 282 -4.52 3.66 -6.03
N SER A 283 -4.21 3.01 -4.91
CA SER A 283 -3.95 1.58 -4.87
C SER A 283 -4.55 0.99 -3.61
N ASP A 284 -5.33 -0.07 -3.78
CA ASP A 284 -5.96 -0.79 -2.70
C ASP A 284 -5.60 -2.29 -2.76
N TYR A 285 -5.70 -2.95 -1.61
CA TYR A 285 -5.41 -4.36 -1.46
C TYR A 285 -6.64 -5.06 -0.91
N TYR A 286 -7.14 -6.06 -1.64
CA TYR A 286 -8.29 -6.83 -1.20
C TYR A 286 -8.09 -8.32 -1.44
N ILE A 287 -8.64 -9.13 -0.55
CA ILE A 287 -9.01 -10.49 -0.93
C ILE A 287 -10.32 -10.40 -1.70
N TYR A 288 -10.34 -10.98 -2.89
CA TYR A 288 -11.57 -11.21 -3.67
C TYR A 288 -11.85 -12.71 -3.75
N GLY A 289 -13.13 -13.06 -3.82
CA GLY A 289 -13.60 -14.39 -4.16
C GLY A 289 -14.41 -14.36 -5.45
N LEU A 290 -14.18 -15.34 -6.32
CA LEU A 290 -15.04 -15.63 -7.46
C LEU A 290 -16.06 -16.68 -7.03
N PHE A 291 -17.34 -16.32 -7.02
CA PHE A 291 -18.42 -17.20 -6.57
C PHE A 291 -19.37 -17.53 -7.70
N THR A 292 -19.80 -18.80 -7.78
CA THR A 292 -21.05 -19.18 -8.47
C THR A 292 -22.18 -19.18 -7.44
N LEU A 293 -23.19 -18.34 -7.66
CA LEU A 293 -24.36 -18.25 -6.80
C LEU A 293 -25.46 -19.23 -7.26
N ASN A 294 -26.57 -19.31 -6.51
CA ASN A 294 -27.61 -20.34 -6.71
C ASN A 294 -28.32 -20.27 -8.07
N ASP A 295 -28.33 -19.10 -8.71
CA ASP A 295 -28.83 -18.87 -10.07
C ASP A 295 -27.81 -19.25 -11.15
N SER A 296 -26.68 -19.85 -10.77
CA SER A 296 -25.52 -20.18 -11.61
C SER A 296 -24.77 -18.95 -12.16
N ALA A 297 -25.11 -17.74 -11.72
CA ALA A 297 -24.37 -16.55 -12.12
C ALA A 297 -23.05 -16.45 -11.33
N GLU A 298 -22.01 -15.96 -12.01
CA GLU A 298 -20.68 -15.82 -11.44
C GLU A 298 -20.35 -14.37 -11.09
N TYR A 299 -19.94 -14.13 -9.85
CA TYR A 299 -19.63 -12.82 -9.33
C TYR A 299 -18.21 -12.77 -8.76
N LEU A 300 -17.50 -11.69 -9.05
CA LEU A 300 -16.30 -11.32 -8.33
C LEU A 300 -16.68 -10.40 -7.18
N ILE A 301 -16.35 -10.83 -5.97
CA ILE A 301 -16.85 -10.23 -4.74
C ILE A 301 -15.64 -9.80 -3.89
N PRO A 302 -15.52 -8.52 -3.50
CA PRO A 302 -14.55 -8.09 -2.50
C PRO A 302 -14.92 -8.73 -1.16
N LEU A 303 -13.95 -9.29 -0.47
CA LEU A 303 -14.17 -10.01 0.79
C LEU A 303 -13.60 -9.22 1.98
N LYS A 304 -12.35 -8.75 1.83
CA LYS A 304 -11.64 -8.05 2.89
C LYS A 304 -10.63 -7.07 2.31
N LYS A 305 -10.59 -5.84 2.85
CA LYS A 305 -9.61 -4.79 2.53
C LYS A 305 -8.41 -4.84 3.47
N PHE A 306 -7.25 -4.44 2.94
CA PHE A 306 -6.00 -4.23 3.67
C PHE A 306 -5.38 -2.89 3.28
N LYS A 307 -4.54 -2.35 4.17
CA LYS A 307 -3.78 -1.12 3.93
C LYS A 307 -2.55 -1.36 3.05
N SER A 308 -1.99 -2.57 3.08
CA SER A 308 -0.78 -2.94 2.35
C SER A 308 -0.79 -4.40 1.89
N ASP A 309 0.09 -4.73 0.93
CA ASP A 309 0.38 -6.11 0.54
C ASP A 309 0.84 -6.94 1.75
N THR A 310 1.77 -6.39 2.54
CA THR A 310 2.29 -7.01 3.77
C THR A 310 1.19 -7.40 4.74
N GLU A 311 0.25 -6.51 5.05
CA GLU A 311 -0.88 -6.80 5.93
C GLU A 311 -1.74 -7.94 5.35
N GLY A 312 -2.05 -7.89 4.05
CA GLY A 312 -2.83 -8.91 3.36
C GLY A 312 -2.18 -10.29 3.37
N ARG A 313 -0.88 -10.38 3.06
CA ARG A 313 -0.13 -11.65 3.07
C ARG A 313 -0.02 -12.22 4.48
N ASN A 314 0.29 -11.39 5.47
CA ASN A 314 0.34 -11.82 6.87
C ASN A 314 -1.01 -12.30 7.37
N TYR A 315 -2.09 -11.64 6.97
CA TYR A 315 -3.44 -12.12 7.29
C TYR A 315 -3.67 -13.52 6.72
N ILE A 316 -3.35 -13.75 5.44
CA ILE A 316 -3.54 -15.05 4.80
C ILE A 316 -2.69 -16.14 5.47
N ASP A 317 -1.42 -15.88 5.74
CA ASP A 317 -0.53 -16.86 6.37
C ASP A 317 -1.01 -17.26 7.77
N ASN A 318 -1.46 -16.30 8.57
CA ASN A 318 -2.03 -16.55 9.88
C ASN A 318 -3.42 -17.22 9.83
N PHE A 319 -4.13 -17.05 8.72
CA PHE A 319 -5.45 -17.61 8.51
C PHE A 319 -5.38 -19.06 8.01
N GLU A 320 -4.40 -19.38 7.16
CA GLU A 320 -4.17 -20.71 6.59
C GLU A 320 -3.27 -21.61 7.44
N GLY A 321 -2.50 -21.04 8.38
CA GLY A 321 -1.71 -21.78 9.36
C GLY A 321 -2.52 -22.33 10.56
N LYS A 322 -3.85 -22.19 10.54
CA LYS A 322 -4.78 -22.74 11.54
C LYS A 322 -5.58 -23.91 10.96
#